data_AF-A0A9X3ZFL7-F1
#
_entry.id   AF-A0A9X3ZFL7-F1
#
_cell.length_a   1.000
_cell.length_b   1.000
_cell.length_c   1.000
_cell.angle_alpha   90.00
_cell.angle_beta   90.00
_cell.angle_gamma   90.00
#
_symmetry.space_group_name_H-M   'P 1'
#
loop_
_entity.id
_entity.type
_entity.pdbx_description
1 polymer ?
#
loop_
_entity_poly.entity_id
_entity_poly.type
_entity_poly.pdbx_seq_one_letter_code
_entity_poly.pdbx_strand_id
1 'polypeptide(L)'
;MSDFVDYARTLMDAAKGFAEKAEIEKRTDQKQAFLRAALLHGVSFLEAHINEISDHFKNRSILSVHEKGVLLEREVRLEKGSFRLSATPKFSRMTDRIELLLKKFSDDVAASKGTWFSKLQAAIDARNRLVHPKEVHSLSHIEVIGALQAIIDCVDALFRAVFKKPLPYKGKYMGGGLDL
;
A
#
# COMPACT_ATOMS: atom_id res chain seq x y z
N MET A 1 16.40 -4.35 -12.73
CA MET A 1 15.17 -4.03 -11.96
C MET A 1 14.84 -2.59 -12.31
N SER A 2 13.57 -2.18 -12.40
CA SER A 2 13.28 -0.77 -12.74
C SER A 2 13.68 0.14 -11.57
N ASP A 3 14.16 1.35 -11.85
CA ASP A 3 14.52 2.36 -10.83
C ASP A 3 13.38 2.59 -9.82
N PHE A 4 12.14 2.44 -10.27
CA PHE A 4 10.95 2.52 -9.43
C PHE A 4 10.85 1.38 -8.39
N VAL A 5 11.13 0.14 -8.79
CA VAL A 5 11.10 -1.01 -7.87
C VAL A 5 12.20 -0.87 -6.82
N ASP A 6 13.38 -0.39 -7.21
CA ASP A 6 14.47 -0.11 -6.27
C ASP A 6 14.08 1.01 -5.30
N TYR A 7 13.49 2.11 -5.78
CA TYR A 7 12.95 3.18 -4.91
C TYR A 7 11.90 2.66 -3.94
N ALA A 8 10.91 1.89 -4.43
CA ALA A 8 9.86 1.33 -3.59
C ALA A 8 10.48 0.45 -2.49
N ARG A 9 11.45 -0.42 -2.83
CA ARG A 9 12.18 -1.21 -1.83
C ARG A 9 12.83 -0.34 -0.76
N THR A 10 13.47 0.78 -1.12
CA THR A 10 14.08 1.68 -0.13
C THR A 10 13.08 2.26 0.88
N LEU A 11 11.80 2.41 0.50
CA LEU A 11 10.74 2.85 1.43
C LEU A 11 10.47 1.78 2.50
N MET A 12 10.38 0.51 2.10
CA MET A 12 10.18 -0.57 3.07
C MET A 12 11.43 -0.79 3.94
N ASP A 13 12.62 -0.68 3.36
CA ASP A 13 13.88 -0.79 4.11
C ASP A 13 13.98 0.32 5.18
N ALA A 14 13.62 1.56 4.80
CA ALA A 14 13.53 2.67 5.76
C ALA A 14 12.47 2.39 6.83
N ALA A 15 11.31 1.84 6.46
CA ALA A 15 10.24 1.51 7.40
C ALA A 15 10.72 0.51 8.48
N LYS A 16 11.39 -0.57 8.05
CA LYS A 16 12.00 -1.57 8.94
C LYS A 16 13.06 -0.93 9.85
N GLY A 17 13.99 -0.17 9.28
CA GLY A 17 15.06 0.49 10.04
C GLY A 17 14.53 1.49 11.09
N PHE A 18 13.42 2.17 10.82
CA PHE A 18 12.78 3.02 11.82
C PHE A 18 12.06 2.22 12.92
N ALA A 19 11.41 1.10 12.58
CA ALA A 19 10.80 0.24 13.59
C ALA A 19 11.86 -0.34 14.57
N GLU A 20 13.01 -0.77 14.05
CA GLU A 20 14.15 -1.22 14.88
C GLU A 20 14.65 -0.14 15.83
N LYS A 21 14.84 1.09 15.31
CA LYS A 21 15.24 2.23 16.14
C LYS A 21 14.22 2.51 17.24
N ALA A 22 12.92 2.37 16.95
CA ALA A 22 11.86 2.56 17.94
C ALA A 22 11.84 1.50 19.05
N GLU A 23 12.29 0.28 18.76
CA GLU A 23 12.32 -0.82 19.74
C GLU A 23 13.31 -0.53 20.87
N ILE A 24 14.52 -0.07 20.50
CA ILE A 24 15.62 0.19 21.44
C ILE A 24 15.61 1.61 22.04
N GLU A 25 14.80 2.51 21.50
CA GLU A 25 14.70 3.89 21.99
C GLU A 25 13.97 3.98 23.34
N LYS A 26 14.60 4.67 24.30
CA LYS A 26 14.10 4.85 25.66
C LYS A 26 13.26 6.13 25.80
N ARG A 27 13.60 7.16 25.02
CA ARG A 27 12.88 8.44 25.01
C ARG A 27 11.55 8.30 24.29
N THR A 28 10.45 8.50 25.01
CA THR A 28 9.09 8.29 24.49
C THR A 28 8.78 9.15 23.26
N ASP A 29 9.22 10.41 23.24
CA ASP A 29 9.03 11.33 22.11
C ASP A 29 9.73 10.84 20.84
N GLN A 30 11.00 10.43 20.96
CA GLN A 30 11.80 9.91 19.84
C GLN A 30 11.30 8.54 19.37
N LYS A 31 10.91 7.68 20.30
CA LYS A 31 10.27 6.40 19.98
C LYS A 31 9.03 6.60 19.14
N GLN A 32 8.16 7.54 19.51
CA GLN A 32 6.97 7.86 18.72
C GLN A 32 7.34 8.43 17.34
N ALA A 33 8.37 9.27 17.24
CA ALA A 33 8.84 9.77 15.96
C ALA A 33 9.29 8.64 15.03
N PHE A 34 10.05 7.67 15.54
CA PHE A 34 10.47 6.48 14.78
C PHE A 34 9.29 5.59 14.37
N LEU A 35 8.33 5.32 15.27
CA LEU A 35 7.14 4.52 14.93
C LEU A 35 6.28 5.19 13.84
N ARG A 36 6.12 6.52 13.92
CA ARG A 36 5.38 7.30 12.90
C ARG A 36 6.10 7.27 11.56
N ALA A 37 7.43 7.44 11.56
CA ALA A 37 8.24 7.34 10.36
C ALA A 37 8.12 5.94 9.74
N ALA A 38 8.25 4.88 10.54
CA ALA A 38 8.09 3.50 10.10
C ALA A 38 6.75 3.27 9.40
N LEU A 39 5.64 3.66 10.05
CA LEU A 39 4.30 3.49 9.47
C LEU A 39 4.13 4.29 8.17
N LEU A 40 4.56 5.55 8.14
CA LEU A 40 4.43 6.40 6.94
C LEU A 40 5.23 5.82 5.76
N HIS A 41 6.46 5.40 5.98
CA HIS A 41 7.28 4.77 4.95
C HIS A 41 6.67 3.44 4.45
N GLY A 42 6.14 2.62 5.35
CA GLY A 42 5.42 1.40 4.97
C GLY A 42 4.20 1.69 4.09
N VAL A 43 3.39 2.70 4.44
CA VAL A 43 2.23 3.08 3.62
C VAL A 43 2.66 3.69 2.29
N SER A 44 3.76 4.45 2.23
CA SER A 44 4.32 4.92 0.96
C SER A 44 4.77 3.77 0.06
N PHE A 45 5.35 2.70 0.63
CA PHE A 45 5.68 1.49 -0.13
C PHE A 45 4.42 0.84 -0.74
N LEU A 46 3.33 0.75 0.02
CA LEU A 46 2.07 0.23 -0.47
C LEU A 46 1.53 1.07 -1.64
N GLU A 47 1.49 2.39 -1.46
CA GLU A 47 0.98 3.32 -2.45
C GLU A 47 1.80 3.28 -3.74
N ALA A 48 3.13 3.18 -3.63
CA ALA A 48 4.03 2.99 -4.77
C ALA A 48 3.64 1.75 -5.60
N HIS A 49 3.42 0.60 -4.97
CA HIS A 49 3.06 -0.62 -5.68
C HIS A 49 1.65 -0.58 -6.28
N ILE A 50 0.67 0.00 -5.58
CA ILE A 50 -0.67 0.18 -6.15
C ILE A 50 -0.60 1.07 -7.38
N ASN A 51 0.19 2.14 -7.35
CA ASN A 51 0.38 3.05 -8.48
C ASN A 51 1.06 2.34 -9.67
N GLU A 52 2.14 1.58 -9.42
CA GLU A 52 2.82 0.82 -10.48
C GLU A 52 1.90 -0.20 -11.14
N ILE A 53 1.16 -0.97 -10.34
CA ILE A 53 0.19 -1.96 -10.84
C ILE A 53 -0.91 -1.25 -11.63
N SER A 54 -1.41 -0.11 -11.15
CA SER A 54 -2.44 0.67 -11.84
C SER A 54 -1.96 1.18 -13.20
N ASP A 55 -0.73 1.70 -13.26
CA ASP A 55 -0.12 2.19 -14.50
C ASP A 55 0.11 1.09 -15.54
N HIS A 56 0.39 -0.14 -15.10
CA HIS A 56 0.50 -1.31 -15.98
C HIS A 56 -0.76 -1.53 -16.84
N PHE A 57 -1.94 -1.10 -16.36
CA PHE A 57 -3.22 -1.28 -17.03
C PHE A 57 -3.76 -0.05 -17.76
N LYS A 58 -3.07 1.09 -17.70
CA LYS A 58 -3.51 2.37 -18.29
C LYS A 58 -3.99 2.22 -19.75
N ASN A 59 -3.20 1.53 -20.56
CA ASN A 59 -3.46 1.35 -21.99
C ASN A 59 -4.11 0.01 -22.36
N ARG A 60 -4.42 -0.86 -21.38
CA ARG A 60 -4.97 -2.19 -21.64
C ARG A 60 -6.50 -2.15 -21.68
N SER A 61 -7.13 -2.94 -22.56
CA SER A 61 -8.59 -3.02 -22.70
C SER A 61 -9.28 -3.89 -21.64
N ILE A 62 -8.51 -4.59 -20.81
CA ILE A 62 -9.03 -5.48 -19.76
C ILE A 62 -9.84 -4.76 -18.68
N LEU A 63 -9.61 -3.45 -18.50
CA LEU A 63 -10.34 -2.60 -17.57
C LEU A 63 -11.29 -1.68 -18.32
N SER A 64 -12.53 -1.60 -17.84
CA SER A 64 -13.49 -0.57 -18.23
C SER A 64 -12.98 0.82 -17.85
N VAL A 65 -13.54 1.85 -18.49
CA VAL A 65 -13.18 3.25 -18.21
C VAL A 65 -13.42 3.65 -16.75
N HIS A 66 -14.44 3.08 -16.09
CA HIS A 66 -14.73 3.32 -14.68
C HIS A 66 -13.69 2.67 -13.76
N GLU A 67 -13.32 1.41 -14.02
CA GLU A 67 -12.26 0.73 -13.28
C GLU A 67 -10.92 1.45 -13.42
N LYS A 68 -10.60 1.92 -14.64
CA LYS A 68 -9.42 2.76 -14.86
C LYS A 68 -9.49 4.09 -14.10
N GLY A 69 -10.67 4.69 -14.00
CA GLY A 69 -10.86 5.93 -13.25
C GLY A 69 -10.52 5.76 -11.77
N VAL A 70 -10.93 4.63 -11.18
CA VAL A 70 -10.59 4.27 -9.80
C VAL A 70 -9.09 4.01 -9.64
N LEU A 71 -8.50 3.16 -10.48
CA LEU A 71 -7.08 2.77 -10.33
C LEU A 71 -6.10 3.90 -10.62
N LEU A 72 -6.38 4.73 -11.63
CA LEU A 72 -5.54 5.86 -12.04
C LEU A 72 -5.89 7.16 -11.31
N GLU A 73 -6.89 7.13 -10.42
CA GLU A 73 -7.39 8.28 -9.65
C GLU A 73 -7.75 9.47 -10.55
N ARG A 74 -8.51 9.19 -11.60
CA ARG A 74 -8.96 10.15 -12.60
C ARG A 74 -10.47 10.17 -12.69
N GLU A 75 -11.02 11.36 -12.84
CA GLU A 75 -12.45 11.52 -13.04
C GLU A 75 -12.89 10.95 -14.41
N VAL A 76 -13.99 10.19 -14.39
CA VAL A 76 -14.66 9.71 -15.61
C VAL A 76 -15.83 10.64 -15.91
N ARG A 77 -15.87 11.17 -17.14
CA ARG A 77 -16.90 12.10 -17.61
C ARG A 77 -17.65 11.53 -18.81
N LEU A 78 -18.92 11.91 -18.96
CA LEU A 78 -19.69 11.63 -20.17
C LEU A 78 -19.38 12.72 -21.21
N GLU A 79 -18.64 12.36 -22.25
CA GLU A 79 -18.25 13.27 -23.33
C GLU A 79 -18.83 12.76 -24.64
N LYS A 80 -19.74 13.55 -25.25
CA LYS A 80 -20.39 13.22 -26.52
C LYS A 80 -21.03 11.82 -26.53
N GLY A 81 -21.70 11.45 -25.43
CA GLY A 81 -22.39 10.17 -25.30
C GLY A 81 -21.48 8.97 -24.97
N SER A 82 -20.20 9.18 -24.67
CA SER A 82 -19.28 8.11 -24.24
C SER A 82 -18.55 8.47 -22.95
N PHE A 83 -18.38 7.49 -22.06
CA PHE A 83 -17.57 7.68 -20.86
C PHE A 83 -16.08 7.74 -21.22
N ARG A 84 -15.39 8.79 -20.77
CA ARG A 84 -13.96 9.02 -21.02
C ARG A 84 -13.23 9.39 -19.73
N LEU A 85 -11.97 8.99 -19.64
CA LEU A 85 -11.07 9.44 -18.58
C LEU A 85 -10.67 10.89 -18.86
N SER A 86 -10.92 11.76 -17.90
CA SER A 86 -10.38 13.12 -17.90
C SER A 86 -8.98 13.17 -17.26
N ALA A 87 -8.29 14.29 -17.43
CA ALA A 87 -7.05 14.57 -16.71
C ALA A 87 -7.29 15.06 -15.27
N THR A 88 -8.55 15.31 -14.89
CA THR A 88 -8.90 15.82 -13.56
C THR A 88 -8.65 14.73 -12.50
N PRO A 89 -7.87 15.01 -11.45
CA PRO A 89 -7.65 14.05 -10.38
C PRO A 89 -8.95 13.78 -9.61
N LYS A 90 -9.21 12.51 -9.32
CA LYS A 90 -10.29 12.06 -8.45
C LYS A 90 -9.76 10.91 -7.59
N PHE A 91 -9.31 11.24 -6.39
CA PHE A 91 -8.72 10.29 -5.47
C PHE A 91 -9.75 9.27 -4.99
N SER A 92 -9.38 7.99 -5.11
CA SER A 92 -10.16 6.88 -4.58
C SER A 92 -9.54 6.41 -3.27
N ARG A 93 -10.30 5.72 -2.42
CA ARG A 93 -9.70 5.14 -1.22
C ARG A 93 -8.71 4.06 -1.65
N MET A 94 -7.60 3.97 -0.93
CA MET A 94 -6.57 2.95 -1.18
C MET A 94 -7.16 1.53 -1.09
N THR A 95 -8.06 1.29 -0.13
CA THR A 95 -8.78 0.02 0.03
C THR A 95 -9.60 -0.32 -1.20
N ASP A 96 -10.32 0.64 -1.79
CA ASP A 96 -11.17 0.42 -2.96
C ASP A 96 -10.31 0.02 -4.18
N ARG A 97 -9.12 0.62 -4.33
CA ARG A 97 -8.15 0.28 -5.38
C ARG A 97 -7.62 -1.15 -5.20
N ILE A 98 -7.27 -1.54 -3.98
CA ILE A 98 -6.82 -2.90 -3.63
C ILE A 98 -7.93 -3.92 -3.93
N GLU A 99 -9.15 -3.66 -3.45
CA GLU A 99 -10.29 -4.56 -3.64
C GLU A 99 -10.65 -4.71 -5.11
N LEU A 100 -10.59 -3.62 -5.89
CA LEU A 100 -10.82 -3.67 -7.32
C LEU A 100 -9.79 -4.55 -8.03
N LEU A 101 -8.50 -4.41 -7.72
CA LEU A 101 -7.44 -5.25 -8.28
C LEU A 101 -7.64 -6.73 -7.92
N LEU A 102 -7.91 -7.03 -6.65
CA LEU A 102 -8.15 -8.41 -6.21
C LEU A 102 -9.39 -8.99 -6.88
N LYS A 103 -10.50 -8.23 -6.95
CA LYS A 103 -11.74 -8.69 -7.59
C LYS A 103 -11.58 -8.93 -9.09
N LYS A 104 -10.72 -8.14 -9.75
CA LYS A 104 -10.52 -8.25 -11.20
C LYS A 104 -9.59 -9.39 -11.60
N PHE A 105 -8.58 -9.67 -10.79
CA PHE A 105 -7.46 -10.55 -11.18
C PHE A 105 -7.31 -11.80 -10.32
N SER A 106 -8.05 -11.92 -9.21
CA SER A 106 -8.10 -13.12 -8.39
C SER A 106 -9.38 -13.91 -8.62
N ASP A 107 -9.24 -15.24 -8.70
CA ASP A 107 -10.35 -16.17 -8.82
C ASP A 107 -11.08 -16.37 -7.47
N ASP A 108 -10.38 -16.15 -6.35
CA ASP A 108 -10.93 -16.19 -5.00
C ASP A 108 -10.49 -14.96 -4.18
N VAL A 109 -11.36 -13.96 -4.13
CA VAL A 109 -11.13 -12.71 -3.39
C VAL A 109 -11.10 -12.92 -1.88
N ALA A 110 -11.90 -13.87 -1.36
CA ALA A 110 -11.95 -14.13 0.08
C ALA A 110 -10.64 -14.74 0.56
N ALA A 111 -10.14 -15.76 -0.16
CA ALA A 111 -8.81 -16.31 0.08
C ALA A 111 -7.72 -15.26 -0.09
N SER A 112 -7.85 -14.35 -1.06
CA SER A 112 -6.85 -13.31 -1.31
C SER A 112 -6.75 -12.28 -0.19
N LYS A 113 -7.87 -11.88 0.43
CA LYS A 113 -7.88 -10.93 1.56
C LYS A 113 -7.29 -11.52 2.83
N GLY A 114 -7.46 -12.83 3.07
CA GLY A 114 -6.86 -13.54 4.19
C GLY A 114 -7.02 -12.84 5.55
N THR A 115 -6.05 -13.04 6.45
CA THR A 115 -6.02 -12.42 7.78
C THR A 115 -5.31 -11.06 7.80
N TRP A 116 -4.63 -10.67 6.72
CA TRP A 116 -3.91 -9.41 6.61
C TRP A 116 -4.83 -8.21 6.37
N PHE A 117 -5.99 -8.41 5.75
CA PHE A 117 -6.86 -7.31 5.30
C PHE A 117 -7.38 -6.42 6.45
N SER A 118 -7.75 -7.01 7.58
CA SER A 118 -8.18 -6.24 8.77
C SER A 118 -7.03 -5.46 9.40
N LYS A 119 -5.85 -6.07 9.48
CA LYS A 119 -4.62 -5.40 9.95
C LYS A 119 -4.21 -4.25 9.02
N LEU A 120 -4.40 -4.42 7.71
CA LEU A 120 -4.13 -3.37 6.74
C LEU A 120 -5.10 -2.19 6.91
N GLN A 121 -6.40 -2.45 7.11
CA GLN A 121 -7.35 -1.38 7.40
C GLN A 121 -6.96 -0.60 8.66
N ALA A 122 -6.58 -1.30 9.72
CA ALA A 122 -6.07 -0.66 10.94
C ALA A 122 -4.81 0.18 10.68
N ALA A 123 -3.90 -0.28 9.82
CA ALA A 123 -2.72 0.47 9.42
C ALA A 123 -3.07 1.76 8.63
N ILE A 124 -4.02 1.68 7.71
CA ILE A 124 -4.52 2.83 6.95
C ILE A 124 -5.21 3.83 7.88
N ASP A 125 -6.01 3.36 8.83
CA ASP A 125 -6.66 4.21 9.83
C ASP A 125 -5.65 4.88 10.76
N ALA A 126 -4.64 4.14 11.22
CA ALA A 126 -3.53 4.70 11.99
C ALA A 126 -2.80 5.80 11.19
N ARG A 127 -2.50 5.57 9.92
CA ARG A 127 -1.93 6.59 9.03
C ARG A 127 -2.84 7.81 8.93
N ASN A 128 -4.14 7.62 8.74
CA ASN A 128 -5.10 8.71 8.63
C ASN A 128 -5.11 9.58 9.89
N ARG A 129 -5.04 8.96 11.08
CA ARG A 129 -4.94 9.69 12.37
C ARG A 129 -3.63 10.48 12.50
N LEU A 130 -2.54 10.01 11.89
CA LEU A 130 -1.27 10.74 11.88
C LEU A 130 -1.28 11.95 10.94
N VAL A 131 -1.82 11.79 9.73
CA VAL A 131 -1.76 12.84 8.69
C VAL A 131 -2.92 13.84 8.79
N HIS A 132 -4.02 13.44 9.42
CA HIS A 132 -5.19 14.28 9.68
C HIS A 132 -5.58 14.21 11.17
N PRO A 133 -4.71 14.71 12.08
CA PRO A 133 -4.90 14.54 13.51
C PRO A 133 -6.12 15.31 14.00
N LYS A 134 -7.05 14.58 14.63
CA LYS A 134 -8.17 15.14 15.41
C LYS A 134 -7.95 14.97 16.92
N GLU A 135 -7.08 14.04 17.29
CA GLU A 135 -6.72 13.69 18.65
C GLU A 135 -5.25 13.26 18.69
N VAL A 136 -4.66 13.23 19.89
CA VAL A 136 -3.32 12.69 20.08
C VAL A 136 -3.36 11.18 19.90
N HIS A 137 -2.62 10.69 18.91
CA HIS A 137 -2.49 9.27 18.64
C HIS A 137 -1.05 8.80 18.92
N SER A 138 -0.92 7.83 19.82
CA SER A 138 0.32 7.11 20.10
C SER A 138 0.29 5.73 19.45
N LEU A 139 1.40 5.34 18.84
CA LEU A 139 1.58 4.02 18.25
C LEU A 139 2.36 3.12 19.21
N SER A 140 2.02 1.83 19.24
CA SER A 140 2.87 0.79 19.82
C SER A 140 3.77 0.15 18.76
N HIS A 141 4.87 -0.46 19.21
CA HIS A 141 5.76 -1.20 18.32
C HIS A 141 5.04 -2.38 17.65
N ILE A 142 4.20 -3.11 18.40
CA ILE A 142 3.43 -4.26 17.91
C ILE A 142 2.47 -3.85 16.78
N GLU A 143 1.78 -2.72 16.94
CA GLU A 143 0.88 -2.20 15.89
C GLU A 143 1.64 -1.87 14.61
N VAL A 144 2.80 -1.22 14.72
CA VAL A 144 3.62 -0.87 13.55
C VAL A 144 4.16 -2.12 12.86
N ILE A 145 4.71 -3.08 13.60
CA ILE A 145 5.18 -4.35 13.02
C ILE A 145 4.04 -5.10 12.33
N GLY A 146 2.87 -5.19 12.97
CA GLY A 146 1.69 -5.80 12.37
C GLY A 146 1.21 -5.09 11.11
N ALA A 147 1.31 -3.75 11.08
CA ALA A 147 1.00 -2.94 9.90
C ALA A 147 1.98 -3.20 8.74
N LEU A 148 3.29 -3.21 9.01
CA LEU A 148 4.31 -3.48 7.99
C LEU A 148 4.14 -4.88 7.38
N GLN A 149 3.88 -5.89 8.21
CA GLN A 149 3.60 -7.24 7.72
C GLN A 149 2.36 -7.27 6.81
N ALA A 150 1.26 -6.66 7.25
CA ALA A 150 0.02 -6.63 6.49
C ALA A 150 0.17 -5.91 5.14
N ILE A 151 1.04 -4.89 5.08
CA ILE A 151 1.41 -4.19 3.86
C ILE A 151 2.18 -5.11 2.90
N ILE A 152 3.21 -5.82 3.39
CA ILE A 152 3.98 -6.78 2.59
C ILE A 152 3.07 -7.88 2.03
N ASP A 153 2.19 -8.43 2.87
CA ASP A 153 1.25 -9.47 2.47
C ASP A 153 0.22 -8.97 1.47
N CYS A 154 -0.27 -7.74 1.62
CA CYS A 154 -1.14 -7.11 0.65
C CYS A 154 -0.47 -6.97 -0.72
N VAL A 155 0.75 -6.44 -0.77
CA VAL A 155 1.49 -6.27 -2.03
C VAL A 155 1.79 -7.63 -2.67
N ASP A 156 2.19 -8.64 -1.89
CA ASP A 156 2.37 -10.00 -2.41
C ASP A 156 1.07 -10.60 -2.97
N ALA A 157 -0.06 -10.40 -2.29
CA ALA A 157 -1.36 -10.84 -2.77
C ALA A 157 -1.74 -10.15 -4.10
N LEU A 158 -1.47 -8.84 -4.23
CA LEU A 158 -1.69 -8.11 -5.47
C LEU A 158 -0.79 -8.63 -6.60
N PHE A 159 0.49 -8.87 -6.34
CA PHE A 159 1.41 -9.44 -7.34
C PHE A 159 0.97 -10.83 -7.80
N ARG A 160 0.54 -11.68 -6.87
CA ARG A 160 0.01 -13.02 -7.19
C ARG A 160 -1.27 -12.96 -7.98
N ALA A 161 -2.19 -12.06 -7.66
CA ALA A 161 -3.43 -11.88 -8.41
C ALA A 161 -3.13 -11.40 -9.84
N VAL A 162 -2.35 -10.33 -9.96
CA VAL A 162 -2.12 -9.59 -11.22
C VAL A 162 -1.13 -10.28 -12.14
N PHE A 163 0.04 -10.67 -11.62
CA PHE A 163 1.16 -11.18 -12.41
C PHE A 163 1.35 -12.69 -12.30
N LYS A 164 0.55 -13.37 -11.47
CA LYS A 164 0.68 -14.81 -11.15
C LYS A 164 2.08 -15.18 -10.63
N LYS A 165 2.75 -14.22 -10.02
CA LYS A 165 4.09 -14.35 -9.42
C LYS A 165 4.08 -13.71 -8.03
N PRO A 166 4.88 -14.22 -7.07
CA PRO A 166 5.06 -13.55 -5.79
C PRO A 166 5.77 -12.20 -5.97
N LEU A 167 5.69 -11.36 -4.95
CA LEU A 167 6.53 -10.16 -4.85
C LEU A 167 8.02 -10.56 -5.01
N PRO A 168 8.78 -9.99 -5.96
CA PRO A 168 10.09 -10.53 -6.37
C PRO A 168 11.16 -10.60 -5.28
N TYR A 169 10.96 -9.85 -4.19
CA TYR A 169 11.90 -9.73 -3.07
C TYR A 169 11.25 -10.06 -1.72
N LYS A 170 10.06 -10.70 -1.71
CA LYS A 170 9.51 -11.30 -0.49
C LYS A 170 10.45 -12.40 0.01
N GLY A 171 10.92 -12.30 1.26
CA GLY A 171 11.87 -13.24 1.86
C GLY A 171 13.33 -13.15 1.36
N LYS A 172 13.65 -12.24 0.42
CA LYS A 172 15.03 -11.91 0.06
C LYS A 172 15.35 -10.55 0.63
N TYR A 173 15.97 -10.52 1.81
CA TYR A 173 16.54 -9.35 2.50
C TYR A 173 16.02 -8.01 1.95
N MET A 174 14.78 -7.67 2.30
CA MET A 174 14.43 -6.26 2.40
C MET A 174 15.32 -5.73 3.53
N GLY A 175 16.25 -4.83 3.23
CA GLY A 175 17.24 -4.35 4.18
C GLY A 175 16.59 -3.87 5.48
N GLY A 176 17.07 -4.39 6.59
CA GLY A 176 16.46 -4.23 7.92
C GLY A 176 16.62 -5.54 8.68
N GLY A 177 17.10 -5.48 9.92
CA GLY A 177 17.21 -6.64 10.80
C GLY A 177 15.87 -7.29 11.17
N LEU A 178 14.72 -6.65 10.88
CA LEU A 178 13.39 -7.21 11.08
C LEU A 178 12.99 -8.23 10.01
N ASP A 179 12.83 -9.48 10.45
CA ASP A 179 12.27 -10.58 9.68
C ASP A 179 10.73 -10.44 9.58
N LEU A 180 10.29 -9.82 8.47
CA LEU A 180 8.89 -9.55 8.08
C LEU A 180 8.66 -10.05 6.65
#